data_AF-A0A8X7XIK2-F1
#
_entry.id   AF-A0A8X7XIK2-F1
#
_cell.length_a   1.000
_cell.length_b   1.000
_cell.length_c   1.000
_cell.angle_alpha   90.00
_cell.angle_beta   90.00
_cell.angle_gamma   90.00
#
_symmetry.space_group_name_H-M   'P 1'
#
loop_
_entity.id
_entity.type
_entity.pdbx_description
1 polymer ?
#
loop_
_entity_poly.entity_id
_entity_poly.type
_entity_poly.pdbx_seq_one_letter_code
_entity_poly.pdbx_strand_id
1 'polypeptide(L)'
;MGKGSLSGITAYPRTIDGSFPGLQRCPGHYGTWSSATQPCWVLLRMKLLTHNMLTSHVKGVTKGYPLLIKATEVKLTDVDFNSEFVSRMIPKIEWSVLVEAADTLGHLNDLPRDLPPDYESSEDFLRKVHHVLLEVEVLEGNLKCPESGREFPITKGVPNMLLNEDEV
;
A
#
# COMPACT_ATOMS: atom_id res chain seq x y z
N MET A 1 43.05 -40.18 -44.92
CA MET A 1 42.53 -38.80 -44.75
C MET A 1 41.16 -38.93 -44.09
N GLY A 2 40.98 -38.73 -42.78
CA GLY A 2 41.10 -37.48 -42.01
C GLY A 2 39.67 -37.03 -41.67
N LYS A 3 39.13 -37.28 -40.46
CA LYS A 3 39.04 -36.34 -39.30
C LYS A 3 38.57 -34.94 -39.73
N GLY A 4 37.60 -34.25 -39.14
CA GLY A 4 36.91 -34.31 -37.85
C GLY A 4 36.22 -32.93 -37.65
N SER A 5 35.46 -32.83 -36.57
CA SER A 5 34.81 -31.63 -35.98
C SER A 5 35.53 -30.27 -36.16
N LEU A 6 34.76 -29.17 -36.16
CA LEU A 6 34.97 -27.88 -35.45
C LEU A 6 33.90 -26.87 -35.96
N SER A 7 32.82 -26.62 -35.20
CA SER A 7 32.65 -25.44 -34.34
C SER A 7 32.90 -24.08 -35.05
N GLY A 8 31.84 -23.50 -35.60
CA GLY A 8 31.77 -22.09 -36.00
C GLY A 8 30.83 -21.33 -35.06
N ILE A 9 31.36 -20.85 -33.94
CA ILE A 9 30.68 -19.95 -33.00
C ILE A 9 30.63 -18.58 -33.66
N THR A 10 29.45 -18.15 -34.13
CA THR A 10 29.21 -16.74 -34.43
C THR A 10 28.93 -16.02 -33.11
N ALA A 11 29.88 -15.17 -32.72
CA ALA A 11 29.78 -14.29 -31.56
C ALA A 11 28.57 -13.35 -31.72
N TYR A 12 27.62 -13.43 -30.77
CA TYR A 12 26.65 -12.37 -30.58
C TYR A 12 27.36 -11.16 -29.96
N PRO A 13 27.26 -9.95 -30.53
CA PRO A 13 27.67 -8.74 -29.84
C PRO A 13 26.75 -8.54 -28.62
N ARG A 14 27.35 -8.27 -27.46
CA ARG A 14 26.65 -7.70 -26.30
C ARG A 14 26.15 -6.31 -26.69
N THR A 15 24.90 -6.19 -27.11
CA THR A 15 24.19 -4.92 -27.08
C THR A 15 23.59 -4.74 -25.70
N ILE A 16 24.08 -3.69 -25.05
CA ILE A 16 23.63 -3.17 -23.77
C ILE A 16 22.34 -2.43 -24.06
N ASP A 17 21.20 -3.11 -24.02
CA ASP A 17 19.89 -2.45 -23.95
C ASP A 17 18.90 -3.45 -23.37
N GLY A 18 18.57 -3.26 -22.09
CA GLY A 18 17.66 -4.09 -21.30
C GLY A 18 16.20 -3.94 -21.72
N SER A 19 15.86 -4.42 -22.92
CA SER A 19 14.47 -4.57 -23.35
C SER A 19 14.00 -5.98 -23.03
N PHE A 20 13.21 -6.12 -21.95
CA PHE A 20 12.42 -7.32 -21.68
C PHE A 20 11.32 -7.45 -22.75
N PRO A 21 11.24 -8.56 -23.51
CA PRO A 21 10.13 -8.82 -24.40
C PRO A 21 9.02 -9.52 -23.59
N GLY A 22 7.91 -8.83 -23.33
CA GLY A 22 6.79 -9.45 -22.62
C GLY A 22 5.66 -8.53 -22.20
N LEU A 23 5.22 -7.58 -23.04
CA LEU A 23 3.90 -6.98 -22.89
C LEU A 23 3.17 -7.03 -24.24
N GLN A 24 2.28 -8.01 -24.35
CA GLN A 24 1.28 -8.09 -25.40
C GLN A 24 0.40 -6.82 -25.30
N ARG A 25 0.52 -5.90 -26.26
CA ARG A 25 -0.41 -4.76 -26.41
C ARG A 25 -1.77 -5.27 -26.88
N CYS A 26 -2.84 -4.92 -26.17
CA CYS A 26 -4.20 -5.02 -26.69
C CYS A 26 -4.45 -3.86 -27.68
N PRO A 27 -4.93 -4.10 -28.92
CA PRO A 27 -5.28 -3.04 -29.82
C PRO A 27 -6.75 -2.63 -29.69
N GLY A 28 -6.97 -1.32 -29.48
CA GLY A 28 -8.07 -0.58 -30.13
C GLY A 28 -9.39 -0.45 -29.38
N HIS A 29 -9.56 0.66 -28.64
CA HIS A 29 -10.76 1.49 -28.73
C HIS A 29 -10.36 2.96 -28.53
N TYR A 30 -10.78 3.79 -29.49
CA TYR A 30 -10.50 5.22 -29.54
C TYR A 30 -11.35 5.95 -28.50
N GLY A 31 -10.69 6.59 -27.55
CA GLY A 31 -11.27 7.48 -26.55
C GLY A 31 -10.16 8.34 -25.97
N THR A 32 -10.40 9.63 -25.87
CA THR A 32 -9.46 10.69 -25.48
C THR A 32 -8.55 10.30 -24.32
N TRP A 33 -7.23 10.36 -24.56
CA TRP A 33 -6.19 10.15 -23.54
C TRP A 33 -6.27 11.25 -22.48
N SER A 34 -7.00 11.00 -21.39
CA SER A 34 -6.68 11.64 -20.12
C SER A 34 -5.40 10.99 -19.59
N SER A 35 -4.38 11.81 -19.44
CA SER A 35 -3.03 11.42 -19.06
C SER A 35 -2.98 10.87 -17.64
N ALA A 36 -3.13 9.57 -17.46
CA ALA A 36 -2.75 8.89 -16.23
C ALA A 36 -2.63 7.38 -16.43
N THR A 37 -1.73 6.92 -17.31
CA THR A 37 -1.15 5.59 -17.11
C THR A 37 -0.19 5.70 -15.93
N GLN A 38 -0.77 5.82 -14.74
CA GLN A 38 0.00 5.74 -13.51
C GLN A 38 0.70 4.38 -13.53
N PRO A 39 2.03 4.35 -13.46
CA PRO A 39 2.73 3.09 -13.51
C PRO A 39 2.31 2.24 -12.29
N CYS A 40 2.21 0.92 -12.46
CA CYS A 40 1.61 -0.02 -11.50
C CYS A 40 2.11 0.14 -10.03
N TRP A 41 3.30 0.72 -9.84
CA TRP A 41 3.87 1.04 -8.52
C TRP A 41 3.17 2.19 -7.79
N VAL A 42 2.38 3.04 -8.46
CA VAL A 42 1.57 4.08 -7.79
C VAL A 42 0.42 3.45 -6.98
N LEU A 43 -0.04 2.25 -7.34
CA LEU A 43 -1.14 1.54 -6.65
C LEU A 43 -0.70 0.73 -5.42
N LEU A 44 0.61 0.56 -5.20
CA LEU A 44 1.15 -0.28 -4.12
C LEU A 44 1.51 0.50 -2.85
N ARG A 45 1.17 1.79 -2.76
CA ARG A 45 1.49 2.60 -1.58
C ARG A 45 0.55 2.28 -0.42
N MET A 46 1.12 2.25 0.79
CA MET A 46 0.42 1.91 2.02
C MET A 46 -0.54 3.02 2.40
N LYS A 47 -1.82 2.70 2.33
CA LYS A 47 -2.93 3.54 2.81
C LYS A 47 -3.21 3.25 4.29
N LEU A 48 -3.87 4.17 4.98
CA LEU A 48 -4.33 3.93 6.35
C LEU A 48 -5.29 2.74 6.45
N LEU A 49 -6.06 2.46 5.40
CA LEU A 49 -6.86 1.23 5.34
C LEU A 49 -5.98 -0.03 5.50
N THR A 50 -4.84 -0.08 4.81
CA THR A 50 -3.91 -1.20 4.92
C THR A 50 -3.35 -1.30 6.33
N HIS A 51 -2.97 -0.17 6.93
CA HIS A 51 -2.49 -0.12 8.31
C HIS A 51 -3.48 -0.75 9.30
N ASN A 52 -4.76 -0.44 9.14
CA ASN A 52 -5.82 -0.93 10.02
C ASN A 52 -6.00 -2.45 9.96
N MET A 53 -5.59 -3.10 8.86
CA MET A 53 -5.70 -4.54 8.64
C MET A 53 -4.41 -5.31 8.99
N LEU A 54 -3.30 -4.61 9.28
CA LEU A 54 -2.02 -5.23 9.57
C LEU A 54 -1.88 -5.57 11.07
N THR A 55 -1.52 -6.81 11.35
CA THR A 55 -1.26 -7.34 12.69
C THR A 55 0.14 -7.94 12.76
N SER A 56 0.87 -7.72 13.86
CA SER A 56 2.13 -8.42 14.06
C SER A 56 1.88 -9.85 14.56
N HIS A 57 2.52 -10.82 13.92
CA HIS A 57 2.51 -12.23 14.34
C HIS A 57 3.87 -12.70 14.85
N VAL A 58 4.61 -11.81 15.53
CA VAL A 58 5.89 -12.16 16.14
C VAL A 58 5.66 -13.21 17.22
N LYS A 59 6.56 -14.19 17.30
CA LYS A 59 6.53 -15.26 18.30
C LYS A 59 6.37 -14.72 19.72
N GLY A 60 5.42 -15.28 20.46
CA GLY A 60 5.16 -14.93 21.86
C GLY A 60 4.34 -13.66 22.07
N VAL A 61 3.92 -12.96 21.00
CA VAL A 61 3.00 -11.83 21.09
C VAL A 61 1.57 -12.33 21.14
N THR A 62 0.81 -11.90 22.15
CA THR A 62 -0.62 -12.19 22.28
C THR A 62 -1.49 -11.02 21.83
N LYS A 63 -0.96 -9.79 21.86
CA LYS A 63 -1.62 -8.55 21.45
C LYS A 63 -0.73 -7.79 20.45
N GLY A 64 -0.78 -8.23 19.20
CA GLY A 64 -0.02 -7.63 18.10
C GLY A 64 -0.71 -6.47 17.37
N TYR A 65 -1.79 -5.93 17.94
CA TYR A 65 -2.64 -4.93 17.31
C TYR A 65 -3.14 -3.90 18.34
N PRO A 66 -3.25 -2.61 17.99
CA PRO A 66 -2.80 -1.98 16.73
C PRO A 66 -1.28 -1.82 16.65
N LEU A 67 -0.74 -1.77 15.43
CA LEU A 67 0.64 -1.38 15.20
C LEU A 67 0.77 0.14 15.37
N LEU A 68 1.81 0.60 16.06
CA LEU A 68 2.06 2.03 16.20
C LEU A 68 2.71 2.57 14.92
N ILE A 69 2.05 3.51 14.26
CA ILE A 69 2.57 4.13 13.03
C ILE A 69 3.50 5.30 13.35
N LYS A 70 4.68 5.31 12.72
CA LYS A 70 5.60 6.45 12.74
C LYS A 70 5.98 6.79 11.31
N ALA A 71 5.24 7.69 10.68
CA ALA A 71 5.57 8.14 9.33
C ALA A 71 6.63 9.25 9.37
N THR A 72 7.60 9.14 8.46
CA THR A 72 8.59 10.17 8.16
C THR A 72 8.14 10.99 6.95
N GLU A 73 7.52 10.33 5.96
CA GLU A 73 7.03 10.96 4.75
C GLU A 73 5.61 10.48 4.43
N VAL A 74 4.70 11.42 4.27
CA VAL A 74 3.29 11.19 3.94
C VAL A 74 2.96 11.95 2.67
N LYS A 75 2.15 11.34 1.81
CA LYS A 75 1.68 11.95 0.57
C LYS A 75 0.16 11.82 0.48
N LEU A 76 -0.48 12.86 -0.04
CA LEU A 76 -1.88 12.83 -0.41
C LEU A 76 -2.02 12.45 -1.88
N THR A 77 -2.87 11.48 -2.16
CA THR A 77 -3.19 10.99 -3.50
C THR A 77 -4.69 11.10 -3.70
N ASP A 78 -5.10 11.73 -4.80
CA ASP A 78 -6.50 11.88 -5.16
C ASP A 78 -7.07 10.53 -5.63
N VAL A 79 -8.24 10.16 -5.10
CA VAL A 79 -8.93 8.90 -5.36
C VAL A 79 -10.41 9.20 -5.56
N ASP A 80 -11.03 8.54 -6.54
CA ASP A 80 -12.46 8.73 -6.82
C ASP A 80 -13.32 8.34 -5.60
N PHE A 81 -14.08 9.31 -5.09
CA PHE A 81 -14.97 9.10 -3.96
C PHE A 81 -16.08 8.11 -4.31
N ASN A 82 -16.20 7.06 -3.50
CA ASN A 82 -17.28 6.07 -3.59
C ASN A 82 -17.90 5.85 -2.21
N SER A 83 -19.08 6.42 -1.99
CA SER A 83 -19.82 6.32 -0.72
C SER A 83 -20.20 4.89 -0.35
N GLU A 84 -20.58 4.07 -1.34
CA GLU A 84 -20.94 2.67 -1.12
C GLU A 84 -19.74 1.80 -0.72
N PHE A 85 -18.54 2.13 -1.23
CA PHE A 85 -17.32 1.47 -0.78
C PHE A 85 -17.02 1.80 0.68
N VAL A 86 -17.06 3.10 1.04
CA VAL A 86 -16.74 3.55 2.40
C VAL A 86 -17.72 2.96 3.42
N SER A 87 -19.03 2.99 3.14
CA SER A 87 -20.04 2.47 4.06
C SER A 87 -19.86 0.97 4.35
N ARG A 88 -19.48 0.18 3.35
CA ARG A 88 -19.18 -1.26 3.52
C ARG A 88 -17.85 -1.54 4.22
N MET A 89 -16.92 -0.58 4.22
CA MET A 89 -15.61 -0.72 4.85
C MET A 89 -15.61 -0.31 6.31
N ILE A 90 -16.40 0.71 6.69
CA ILE A 90 -16.57 1.17 8.08
C ILE A 90 -16.78 0.02 9.09
N PRO A 91 -17.68 -0.97 8.87
CA PRO A 91 -17.88 -2.05 9.85
C PRO A 91 -16.72 -3.07 9.92
N LYS A 92 -15.78 -3.03 8.96
CA LYS A 92 -14.62 -3.95 8.92
C LYS A 92 -13.37 -3.33 9.53
N ILE A 93 -13.35 -2.02 9.73
CA ILE A 93 -12.21 -1.29 10.27
C ILE A 93 -12.39 -1.06 11.77
N GLU A 94 -11.28 -1.05 12.48
CA GLU A 94 -11.24 -0.60 13.87
C GLU A 94 -11.15 0.93 13.90
N TRP A 95 -12.27 1.57 14.26
CA TRP A 95 -12.42 3.03 14.21
C TRP A 95 -11.42 3.77 15.11
N SER A 96 -11.22 3.28 16.33
CA SER A 96 -10.28 3.87 17.30
C SER A 96 -8.86 3.92 16.75
N VAL A 97 -8.43 2.85 16.09
CA VAL A 97 -7.09 2.73 15.47
C VAL A 97 -6.94 3.66 14.28
N LEU A 98 -8.00 3.81 13.47
CA LEU A 98 -7.98 4.77 12.36
C LEU A 98 -7.81 6.21 12.88
N VAL A 99 -8.57 6.59 13.91
CA VAL A 99 -8.51 7.94 14.49
C VAL A 99 -7.14 8.20 15.09
N GLU A 100 -6.57 7.25 15.85
CA GLU A 100 -5.24 7.36 16.43
C GLU A 100 -4.14 7.47 15.36
N ALA A 101 -4.23 6.65 14.31
CA ALA A 101 -3.29 6.72 13.19
C ALA A 101 -3.42 8.05 12.43
N ALA A 102 -4.64 8.55 12.20
CA ALA A 102 -4.87 9.84 11.55
C ALA A 102 -4.37 11.02 12.40
N ASP A 103 -4.55 10.95 13.73
CA ASP A 103 -4.03 11.94 14.68
C ASP A 103 -2.49 11.97 14.66
N THR A 104 -1.87 10.79 14.69
CA THR A 104 -0.40 10.63 14.65
C THR A 104 0.20 11.22 13.36
N LEU A 105 -0.53 11.14 12.26
CA LEU A 105 -0.12 11.69 10.97
C LEU A 105 -0.51 13.18 10.78
N GLY A 106 -1.29 13.76 11.70
CA GLY A 106 -1.79 15.13 11.60
C GLY A 106 -2.86 15.33 10.53
N HIS A 107 -3.49 14.24 10.05
CA HIS A 107 -4.50 14.23 8.98
C HIS A 107 -5.89 13.83 9.49
N LEU A 108 -6.20 14.14 10.75
CA LEU A 108 -7.45 13.75 11.41
C LEU A 108 -8.72 14.35 10.75
N ASN A 109 -8.61 15.42 9.97
CA ASN A 109 -9.71 16.00 9.17
C ASN A 109 -11.05 16.19 9.92
N ASP A 110 -10.97 16.56 11.21
CA ASP A 110 -12.11 16.71 12.12
C ASP A 110 -13.04 15.48 12.16
N LEU A 111 -12.44 14.28 12.10
CA LEU A 111 -13.17 13.03 12.33
C LEU A 111 -13.58 12.93 13.81
N PRO A 112 -14.84 12.57 14.09
CA PRO A 112 -15.29 12.31 15.45
C PRO A 112 -14.58 11.08 16.02
N ARG A 113 -14.30 11.11 17.32
CA ARG A 113 -13.68 9.98 18.03
C ARG A 113 -14.54 8.73 18.04
N ASP A 114 -15.86 8.92 18.09
CA ASP A 114 -16.84 7.84 18.04
C ASP A 114 -17.56 7.83 16.70
N LEU A 115 -17.86 6.62 16.20
CA LEU A 115 -18.60 6.44 14.96
C LEU A 115 -20.06 6.86 15.18
N PRO A 116 -20.60 7.85 14.43
CA PRO A 116 -22.00 8.25 14.56
C PRO A 116 -22.92 7.15 14.04
N PRO A 117 -24.07 6.86 14.68
CA PRO A 117 -24.95 5.75 14.28
C PRO A 117 -25.55 5.90 12.88
N ASP A 118 -25.74 7.14 12.41
CA ASP A 118 -26.32 7.45 11.10
C ASP A 118 -25.26 7.78 10.03
N TYR A 119 -24.07 7.17 10.11
CA TYR A 119 -22.93 7.46 9.23
C TYR A 119 -23.24 7.25 7.73
N GLU A 120 -24.17 6.36 7.38
CA GLU A 120 -24.53 6.06 5.98
C GLU A 120 -25.28 7.21 5.29
N SER A 121 -25.98 8.04 6.07
CA SER A 121 -26.80 9.14 5.55
C SER A 121 -26.00 10.43 5.35
N SER A 122 -24.82 10.54 5.96
CA SER A 122 -24.01 11.75 5.95
C SER A 122 -22.89 11.65 4.92
N GLU A 123 -23.13 12.17 3.71
CA GLU A 123 -22.14 12.16 2.63
C GLU A 123 -20.86 12.93 3.01
N ASP A 124 -20.98 14.05 3.72
CA ASP A 124 -19.83 14.83 4.19
C ASP A 124 -18.95 14.02 5.15
N PHE A 125 -19.55 13.20 6.01
CA PHE A 125 -18.82 12.31 6.90
C PHE A 125 -18.10 11.22 6.09
N LEU A 126 -18.80 10.57 5.16
CA LEU A 126 -18.21 9.55 4.30
C LEU A 126 -17.04 10.11 3.47
N ARG A 127 -17.12 11.37 3.03
CA ARG A 127 -16.03 12.03 2.29
C ARG A 127 -14.80 12.27 3.16
N LYS A 128 -14.99 12.65 4.43
CA LYS A 128 -13.88 12.77 5.40
C LYS A 128 -13.22 11.42 5.67
N VAL A 129 -14.02 10.37 5.87
CA VAL A 129 -13.53 9.01 6.07
C VAL A 129 -12.78 8.51 4.84
N HIS A 130 -13.33 8.75 3.64
CA HIS A 130 -12.67 8.43 2.37
C HIS A 130 -11.28 9.04 2.28
N HIS A 131 -11.17 10.34 2.56
CA HIS A 131 -9.91 11.06 2.50
C HIS A 131 -8.85 10.40 3.40
N VAL A 132 -9.20 10.16 4.67
CA VAL A 132 -8.25 9.54 5.61
C VAL A 132 -7.93 8.09 5.24
N LEU A 133 -8.92 7.29 4.81
CA LEU A 133 -8.70 5.88 4.49
C LEU A 133 -7.91 5.65 3.20
N LEU A 134 -8.18 6.44 2.16
CA LEU A 134 -7.76 6.14 0.80
C LEU A 134 -6.82 7.17 0.19
N GLU A 135 -6.88 8.44 0.61
CA GLU A 135 -6.08 9.50 0.02
C GLU A 135 -4.76 9.71 0.77
N VAL A 136 -4.70 9.38 2.07
CA VAL A 136 -3.49 9.49 2.87
C VAL A 136 -2.62 8.24 2.70
N GLU A 137 -1.45 8.43 2.07
CA GLU A 137 -0.46 7.39 1.80
C GLU A 137 0.83 7.65 2.58
N VAL A 138 1.34 6.62 3.25
CA VAL A 138 2.64 6.69 3.94
C VAL A 138 3.72 6.18 3.01
N LEU A 139 4.73 7.01 2.73
CA LEU A 139 5.83 6.68 1.82
C LEU A 139 7.01 6.05 2.56
N GLU A 140 7.43 6.69 3.64
CA GLU A 140 8.55 6.26 4.47
C GLU A 140 8.12 6.34 5.93
N GLY A 141 8.47 5.33 6.71
CA GLY A 141 8.10 5.26 8.12
C GLY A 141 8.35 3.88 8.72
N ASN A 142 7.97 3.70 9.98
CA ASN A 142 8.09 2.43 10.69
C ASN A 142 6.75 2.09 11.36
N LEU A 143 6.37 0.81 11.33
CA LEU A 143 5.29 0.27 12.16
C LEU A 143 5.91 -0.46 13.33
N LYS A 144 5.53 -0.11 14.56
CA LYS A 144 6.06 -0.74 15.76
C LYS A 144 5.02 -1.61 16.44
N CYS A 145 5.37 -2.87 16.73
CA CYS A 145 4.54 -3.73 17.55
C CYS A 145 4.50 -3.22 19.00
N PRO A 146 3.32 -3.11 19.63
CA PRO A 146 3.20 -2.59 20.99
C PRO A 146 3.79 -3.52 22.04
N GLU A 147 3.76 -4.84 21.83
CA GLU A 147 4.21 -5.84 22.81
C GLU A 147 5.68 -6.24 22.62
N SER A 148 6.07 -6.68 21.41
CA SER A 148 7.45 -7.08 21.14
C SER A 148 8.40 -5.90 20.92
N GLY A 149 7.86 -4.71 20.63
CA GLY A 149 8.65 -3.55 20.24
C GLY A 149 9.31 -3.68 18.86
N ARG A 150 9.05 -4.77 18.12
CA ARG A 150 9.59 -5.02 16.78
C ARG A 150 9.14 -3.92 15.82
N GLU A 151 10.08 -3.38 15.06
CA GLU A 151 9.81 -2.40 14.03
C GLU A 151 9.79 -3.04 12.64
N PHE A 152 8.79 -2.68 11.85
CA PHE A 152 8.59 -3.05 10.46
C PHE A 152 8.74 -1.80 9.60
N PRO A 153 9.82 -1.67 8.82
CA PRO A 153 10.04 -0.49 8.00
C PRO A 153 9.06 -0.44 6.82
N ILE A 154 8.60 0.76 6.51
CA ILE A 154 7.83 1.12 5.32
C ILE A 154 8.80 1.86 4.40
N THR A 155 9.02 1.31 3.20
CA THR A 155 9.89 1.93 2.19
C THR A 155 9.16 2.02 0.87
N LYS A 156 9.15 3.21 0.26
CA LYS A 156 8.40 3.51 -0.98
C LYS A 156 6.92 3.14 -0.90
N GLY A 157 6.35 3.24 0.30
CA GLY A 157 4.98 2.88 0.61
C GLY A 157 4.70 1.38 0.70
N VAL A 158 5.72 0.52 0.75
CA VAL A 158 5.53 -0.92 0.96
C VAL A 158 6.01 -1.28 2.37
N PRO A 159 5.12 -1.77 3.26
CA PRO A 159 5.51 -2.24 4.58
C PRO A 159 6.21 -3.59 4.48
N ASN A 160 7.40 -3.71 5.07
CA ASN A 160 8.11 -4.97 5.16
C ASN A 160 7.75 -5.71 6.46
N MET A 161 6.84 -6.68 6.36
CA MET A 161 6.37 -7.51 7.47
C MET A 161 7.11 -8.86 7.60
N LEU A 162 8.26 -9.02 6.93
CA LEU A 162 9.02 -10.27 6.99
C LEU A 162 9.65 -10.45 8.38
N LEU A 163 9.50 -11.66 8.92
CA LEU A 163 10.10 -12.09 10.17
C LEU A 163 11.26 -13.04 9.88
N ASN A 164 12.27 -13.03 10.74
CA ASN A 164 13.35 -14.02 10.68
C ASN A 164 12.84 -15.38 11.17
N GLU A 165 13.54 -16.46 10.81
CA GLU A 165 13.19 -17.84 11.24
C GLU A 165 13.11 -17.97 12.78
N ASP A 166 13.90 -17.19 13.51
CA ASP A 166 13.91 -17.17 14.98
C ASP A 166 12.70 -16.43 15.59
N GLU A 167 12.03 -15.57 14.80
CA GLU A 167 10.95 -14.67 15.24
C GLU A 167 9.53 -15.21 14.90
N VAL A 168 9.44 -16.40 14.30
CA VAL A 168 8.19 -17.10 13.94
C VAL A 168 7.85 -18.22 14.94
#